data_AF-A0A109JTI4-F1
#
_entry.id   AF-A0A109JTI4-F1
#
_cell.length_a   1.000
_cell.length_b   1.000
_cell.length_c   1.000
_cell.angle_alpha   90.00
_cell.angle_beta   90.00
_cell.angle_gamma   90.00
#
_symmetry.space_group_name_H-M   'P 1'
#
loop_
_entity.id
_entity.type
_entity.pdbx_description
1 polymer ?
#
loop_
_entity_poly.entity_id
_entity_poly.type
_entity_poly.pdbx_seq_one_letter_code
_entity_poly.pdbx_strand_id
1 'polypeptide(L)'
;MNDMRAELGLWVGLIETILINRGVLNNQGQLATGMGISLPQDVEEILDGFIENPIELVGLLKISREARDGRPLSPAVLMAAHLMAREVLQALQDGSREGDEDSVKRT
;
A
#
# COMPACT_ATOMS: atom_id res chain seq x y z
N MET A 1 -8.93 18.73 13.03
CA MET A 1 -9.34 17.50 12.33
C MET A 1 -8.48 17.48 11.07
N ASN A 2 -7.45 16.63 11.01
CA ASN A 2 -6.65 16.54 9.78
C ASN A 2 -7.56 16.13 8.63
N ASP A 3 -7.33 16.70 7.45
CA ASP A 3 -8.10 16.37 6.26
C ASP A 3 -7.79 14.92 5.87
N MET A 4 -8.68 14.00 6.22
CA MET A 4 -8.55 12.56 5.92
C MET A 4 -8.28 12.31 4.43
N ARG A 5 -8.81 13.16 3.53
CA ARG A 5 -8.54 13.01 2.09
C ARG A 5 -7.11 13.39 1.76
N ALA A 6 -6.59 14.45 2.36
CA ALA A 6 -5.20 14.87 2.18
C ALA A 6 -4.23 13.81 2.73
N GLU A 7 -4.49 13.29 3.93
CA GLU A 7 -3.69 12.22 4.53
C GLU A 7 -3.72 10.94 3.69
N LEU A 8 -4.91 10.49 3.28
CA LEU A 8 -5.07 9.32 2.44
C LEU A 8 -4.35 9.49 1.09
N GLY A 9 -4.41 10.68 0.50
CA GLY A 9 -3.71 11.02 -0.74
C GLY A 9 -2.18 10.98 -0.60
N LEU A 10 -1.65 11.39 0.55
CA LEU A 10 -0.22 11.29 0.86
C LEU A 10 0.20 9.83 1.08
N TRP A 11 -0.55 9.09 1.90
CA TRP A 11 -0.22 7.70 2.22
C TRP A 11 -0.30 6.78 1.01
N VAL A 12 -1.31 6.94 0.15
CA VAL A 12 -1.39 6.13 -1.08
C VAL A 12 -0.20 6.39 -2.00
N GLY A 13 0.30 7.63 -2.10
CA GLY A 13 1.49 7.93 -2.89
C GLY A 13 2.75 7.24 -2.35
N LEU A 14 2.89 7.16 -1.01
CA LEU A 14 3.99 6.44 -0.37
C LEU A 14 3.87 4.92 -0.58
N ILE A 15 2.68 4.35 -0.40
CA ILE A 15 2.40 2.94 -0.67
C ILE A 15 2.74 2.59 -2.13
N GLU A 16 2.24 3.39 -3.09
CA GLU A 16 2.53 3.22 -4.52
C GLU A 16 4.04 3.22 -4.76
N THR A 17 4.78 4.15 -4.16
CA THR A 17 6.25 4.23 -4.30
C THR A 17 6.95 2.97 -3.79
N ILE A 18 6.59 2.48 -2.59
CA ILE A 18 7.19 1.28 -2.01
C ILE A 18 6.91 0.06 -2.89
N LEU A 19 5.67 -0.10 -3.33
CA LEU A 19 5.25 -1.25 -4.14
C LEU A 19 5.83 -1.21 -5.56
N ILE A 20 6.08 -0.03 -6.12
CA ILE A 20 6.84 0.13 -7.37
C ILE A 20 8.30 -0.33 -7.16
N ASN A 21 8.94 0.11 -6.07
CA ASN A 21 10.32 -0.26 -5.77
C ASN A 21 10.49 -1.77 -5.54
N ARG A 22 9.44 -2.45 -5.05
CA ARG A 22 9.39 -3.91 -4.89
C ARG A 22 8.92 -4.67 -6.15
N GLY A 23 8.62 -3.97 -7.24
CA GLY A 23 8.19 -4.58 -8.50
C GLY A 23 6.76 -5.14 -8.48
N VAL A 24 5.96 -4.85 -7.45
CA VAL A 24 4.53 -5.23 -7.37
C VAL A 24 3.71 -4.37 -8.32
N LEU A 25 4.04 -3.07 -8.38
CA LEU A 25 3.42 -2.10 -9.27
C LEU A 25 4.40 -1.66 -10.35
N ASN A 26 3.86 -1.28 -11.51
CA ASN A 26 4.59 -0.54 -12.54
C ASN A 26 4.59 0.97 -12.23
N ASN A 27 5.35 1.74 -13.01
CA ASN A 27 5.46 3.21 -12.84
C ASN A 27 4.13 3.98 -13.05
N GLN A 28 3.06 3.31 -13.48
CA GLN A 28 1.72 3.88 -13.58
C GLN A 28 0.84 3.55 -12.37
N GLY A 29 1.38 2.89 -11.34
CA GLY A 29 0.64 2.47 -10.15
C GLY A 29 -0.35 1.33 -10.43
N GLN A 30 -0.14 0.58 -11.51
CA GLN A 30 -0.90 -0.63 -11.86
C GLN A 30 -0.08 -1.87 -11.49
N LEU A 31 -0.73 -3.02 -11.30
CA LEU A 31 0.00 -4.29 -11.08
C LEU A 31 1.01 -4.53 -12.20
N ALA A 32 2.23 -4.93 -11.84
CA ALA A 32 3.27 -5.25 -12.80
C ALA A 32 2.83 -6.43 -13.69
N THR A 33 3.23 -6.40 -14.96
CA THR A 33 2.90 -7.47 -15.91
C THR A 33 3.48 -8.80 -15.43
N GLY A 34 2.64 -9.86 -15.40
CA GLY A 34 3.06 -11.18 -14.89
C GLY A 34 2.75 -11.39 -13.41
N MET A 35 2.23 -10.39 -12.69
CA MET A 35 1.59 -10.60 -11.39
C MET A 35 0.42 -11.58 -11.54
N GLY A 36 0.54 -12.72 -10.85
CA GLY A 36 -0.46 -13.78 -10.84
C GLY A 36 -1.61 -13.48 -9.88
N ILE A 37 -2.18 -14.55 -9.31
CA ILE A 37 -3.27 -14.45 -8.32
C ILE A 37 -2.76 -14.12 -6.90
N SER A 38 -1.44 -14.13 -6.67
CA SER A 38 -0.79 -13.89 -5.38
C SER A 38 0.18 -12.72 -5.46
N LEU A 39 0.52 -12.15 -4.30
CA LEU A 39 1.56 -11.14 -4.16
C LEU A 39 2.95 -11.83 -4.16
N PRO A 40 4.05 -11.10 -4.39
CA PRO A 40 5.38 -11.60 -4.04
C PRO A 40 5.45 -11.97 -2.57
N GLN A 41 6.10 -13.08 -2.24
CA GLN A 41 6.08 -13.67 -0.90
C GLN A 41 6.48 -12.67 0.21
N ASP A 42 7.51 -11.87 -0.03
CA ASP A 42 7.97 -10.85 0.92
C ASP A 42 6.89 -9.79 1.20
N VAL A 43 6.14 -9.42 0.17
CA VAL A 43 5.04 -8.45 0.28
C VAL A 43 3.80 -9.11 0.89
N GLU A 44 3.54 -10.38 0.57
CA GLU A 44 2.45 -11.17 1.15
C GLU A 44 2.65 -11.34 2.66
N GLU A 45 3.84 -11.70 3.12
CA GLU A 45 4.18 -11.82 4.55
C GLU A 45 4.05 -10.48 5.29
N ILE A 46 4.48 -9.38 4.67
CA ILE A 46 4.39 -8.04 5.27
C ILE A 46 2.94 -7.55 5.37
N LEU A 47 2.09 -7.94 4.40
CA LEU A 47 0.70 -7.50 4.34
C LEU A 47 -0.30 -8.52 4.89
N ASP A 48 0.17 -9.63 5.46
CA ASP A 48 -0.66 -10.67 6.06
C ASP A 48 -1.61 -10.08 7.11
N GLY A 49 -2.89 -10.42 7.01
CA GLY A 49 -3.96 -9.87 7.84
C GLY A 49 -4.41 -8.44 7.48
N PHE A 50 -3.81 -7.79 6.48
CA PHE A 50 -4.24 -6.50 5.94
C PHE A 50 -4.72 -6.58 4.48
N ILE A 51 -3.99 -7.29 3.64
CA ILE A 51 -4.28 -7.47 2.22
C ILE A 51 -3.99 -8.92 1.85
N GLU A 52 -5.03 -9.68 1.53
CA GLU A 52 -4.93 -11.13 1.32
C GLU A 52 -4.55 -11.48 -0.13
N ASN A 53 -4.74 -10.54 -1.06
CA ASN A 53 -4.52 -10.80 -2.48
C ASN A 53 -4.34 -9.50 -3.30
N PRO A 54 -3.82 -9.59 -4.54
CA PRO A 54 -3.65 -8.43 -5.40
C PRO A 54 -4.94 -7.66 -5.72
N ILE A 55 -6.11 -8.29 -5.67
CA ILE A 55 -7.41 -7.64 -5.97
C ILE A 55 -7.76 -6.64 -4.85
N GLU A 56 -7.58 -7.03 -3.60
CA GLU A 56 -7.78 -6.15 -2.43
C GLU A 56 -6.84 -4.96 -2.45
N LEU A 57 -5.56 -5.19 -2.78
CA LEU A 57 -4.58 -4.12 -2.96
C LEU A 57 -5.04 -3.11 -4.01
N VAL A 58 -5.43 -3.59 -5.20
CA VAL A 58 -5.93 -2.73 -6.28
C VAL A 58 -7.19 -1.97 -5.85
N GLY A 59 -8.08 -2.61 -5.10
CA GLY A 59 -9.28 -2.01 -4.52
C GLY A 59 -8.94 -0.82 -3.61
N LEU A 60 -8.04 -1.02 -2.65
CA LEU A 60 -7.57 0.03 -1.74
C LEU A 60 -6.93 1.18 -2.53
N LEU A 61 -5.98 0.88 -3.42
CA LEU A 61 -5.30 1.90 -4.22
C LEU A 61 -6.29 2.70 -5.07
N LYS A 62 -7.30 2.05 -5.66
CA LYS A 62 -8.34 2.73 -6.45
C LYS A 62 -9.15 3.69 -5.58
N ILE A 63 -9.69 3.23 -4.45
CA ILE A 63 -10.50 4.08 -3.56
C ILE A 63 -9.69 5.27 -3.06
N SER A 64 -8.44 5.05 -2.66
CA SER A 64 -7.55 6.10 -2.18
C SER A 64 -7.21 7.13 -3.26
N ARG A 65 -7.02 6.70 -4.51
CA ARG A 65 -6.86 7.61 -5.65
C ARG A 65 -8.12 8.43 -5.93
N GLU A 66 -9.29 7.80 -5.88
CA GLU A 66 -10.56 8.51 -6.00
C GLU A 66 -10.72 9.56 -4.89
N ALA A 67 -10.30 9.26 -3.66
CA ALA A 67 -10.30 10.21 -2.56
C ALA A 67 -9.38 11.42 -2.84
N ARG A 68 -8.15 11.15 -3.32
CA ARG A 68 -7.13 12.13 -3.69
C ARG A 68 -7.58 13.05 -4.82
N ASP A 69 -8.25 12.49 -5.82
CA ASP A 69 -8.75 13.22 -7.00
C ASP A 69 -10.04 14.01 -6.70
N GLY A 70 -10.47 14.08 -5.44
CA GLY A 70 -11.67 14.81 -5.02
C GLY A 70 -12.98 14.12 -5.41
N ARG A 71 -12.96 12.84 -5.81
CA ARG A 71 -14.20 12.12 -6.12
C ARG A 71 -15.02 11.87 -4.85
N PRO A 72 -16.36 11.87 -4.97
CA PRO A 72 -17.24 11.63 -3.84
C PRO A 72 -17.05 10.20 -3.34
N LEU A 73 -16.81 10.08 -2.03
CA LEU A 73 -16.80 8.82 -1.29
C LEU A 73 -17.77 8.97 -0.13
N SER A 74 -18.43 7.88 0.25
CA SER A 74 -19.23 7.91 1.48
C SER A 74 -18.30 8.08 2.69
N PRO A 75 -18.78 8.70 3.79
CA PRO A 75 -17.96 8.86 5.00
C PRO A 75 -17.41 7.53 5.53
N ALA A 76 -18.19 6.45 5.45
CA ALA A 76 -17.77 5.11 5.87
C ALA A 76 -16.64 4.55 4.99
N VAL A 77 -16.72 4.73 3.66
CA VAL A 77 -15.67 4.30 2.73
C VAL A 77 -14.39 5.12 2.93
N LEU A 78 -14.51 6.43 3.13
CA LEU A 78 -13.35 7.29 3.42
C LEU A 78 -12.65 6.87 4.71
N MET A 79 -13.41 6.62 5.77
CA MET A 79 -12.86 6.17 7.05
C MET A 79 -12.17 4.80 6.92
N ALA A 80 -12.82 3.85 6.26
CA ALA A 80 -12.25 2.52 6.05
C ALA A 80 -10.96 2.58 5.22
N ALA A 81 -10.96 3.32 4.10
CA ALA A 81 -9.77 3.48 3.27
C ALA A 81 -8.64 4.19 4.01
N HIS A 82 -8.96 5.19 4.83
CA HIS A 82 -7.97 5.90 5.66
C HIS A 82 -7.31 4.98 6.68
N LEU A 83 -8.10 4.19 7.43
CA LEU A 83 -7.56 3.21 8.37
C LEU A 83 -6.70 2.16 7.66
N MET A 84 -7.23 1.53 6.61
CA MET A 84 -6.51 0.49 5.86
C MET A 84 -5.21 1.02 5.25
N ALA A 85 -5.22 2.20 4.64
CA ALA A 85 -4.01 2.80 4.07
C ALA A 85 -2.97 3.12 5.14
N ARG A 86 -3.38 3.54 6.34
CA ARG A 86 -2.45 3.78 7.44
C ARG A 86 -1.75 2.50 7.86
N GLU A 87 -2.52 1.43 8.12
CA GLU A 87 -1.96 0.16 8.59
C GLU A 87 -1.06 -0.49 7.52
N VAL A 88 -1.50 -0.48 6.25
CA VAL A 88 -0.69 -0.99 5.12
C VAL A 88 0.60 -0.19 4.97
N LEU A 89 0.56 1.14 5.05
CA LEU A 89 1.76 1.96 4.96
C LEU A 89 2.73 1.65 6.11
N GLN A 90 2.22 1.53 7.34
CA GLN A 90 3.03 1.21 8.51
C GLN A 90 3.71 -0.16 8.34
N ALA A 91 2.96 -1.19 7.96
CA ALA A 91 3.50 -2.53 7.73
C ALA A 91 4.59 -2.54 6.64
N LEU A 92 4.36 -1.85 5.51
CA LEU A 92 5.34 -1.73 4.44
C LEU A 92 6.62 -1.01 4.88
N GLN A 93 6.51 0.01 5.73
CA GLN A 93 7.66 0.74 6.26
C GLN A 93 8.45 -0.07 7.29
N ASP A 94 7.77 -0.81 8.16
CA ASP A 94 8.41 -1.63 9.19
C ASP A 94 9.12 -2.84 8.57
N GLY A 95 8.45 -3.53 7.64
CA GLY A 95 9.06 -4.63 6.88
C GLY A 95 10.22 -4.18 5.96
N SER A 96 10.33 -2.88 5.66
CA SER A 96 11.51 -2.34 4.97
C SER A 96 12.71 -2.12 5.90
N ARG A 97 12.51 -1.98 7.22
CA ARG A 97 13.60 -1.78 8.20
C ARG A 97 14.28 -3.08 8.62
N GLU A 98 13.55 -4.20 8.65
CA GLU A 98 14.13 -5.49 9.04
C GLU A 98 15.15 -6.04 8.02
N GLY A 99 15.03 -5.67 6.73
CA GLY A 99 15.99 -6.05 5.69
C GLY A 99 17.37 -5.36 5.77
N ASP A 100 17.46 -4.20 6.44
CA ASP A 100 18.71 -3.44 6.56
C ASP A 100 19.58 -3.91 7.74
N GLU A 101 18.98 -4.43 8.82
CA GLU A 101 19.73 -4.87 10.01
C GLU A 101 20.48 -6.19 9.82
N ASP A 102 20.07 -7.03 8.85
CA ASP A 102 20.71 -8.33 8.61
C ASP A 102 22.01 -8.21 7.76
N SER A 103 22.20 -7.06 7.10
CA SER A 103 23.43 -6.75 6.34
C SER A 103 24.60 -6.32 7.23
N VAL A 104 24.34 -5.85 8.45
CA VAL A 104 25.36 -5.29 9.36
C VAL A 104 25.99 -6.36 10.27
N LYS A 105 25.37 -7.52 10.43
CA LYS A 105 25.88 -8.61 11.30
C LYS A 105 26.85 -9.59 10.62
N ARG A 106 27.22 -9.36 9.34
CA ARG A 106 28.15 -10.24 8.58
C ARG A 106 29.46 -9.55 8.14
N THR A 107 29.99 -8.67 8.97
CA THR A 107 31.37 -8.13 8.84
C THR A 107 32.09 -8.25 10.17
#